data_AF-A0A1G0XTV8-F1
#
_entry.id   AF-A0A1G0XTV8-F1
#
_cell.length_a   1.000
_cell.length_b   1.000
_cell.length_c   1.000
_cell.angle_alpha   90.00
_cell.angle_beta   90.00
_cell.angle_gamma   90.00
#
_symmetry.space_group_name_H-M   'P 1'
#
loop_
_entity.id
_entity.type
_entity.pdbx_description
1 polymer ?
#
loop_
_entity_poly.entity_id
_entity_poly.type
_entity_poly.pdbx_seq_one_letter_code
_entity_poly.pdbx_strand_id
1 'polypeptide(L)'
;MRNILKTILTASLILATGSLSFCQEAEKKGAEKEKKKPSSIRFHSGTILAAELMPEGFFNPIVLNASKFEPPSRITTDVAFATITVRLDPSRTLSVYDYSLQNKKKDEFKCMGISDGDNRYEADKWEFAITKPDKLYTMLFKVQLPSFNEKNEYVLHYNLNKLKSEDVLIPFVRITRNFISPSKIPPEGIIGIDPEPPPPPEPPKPAEPEPAKAEPEKKEEKKEEKKPADTAKKEEPAKDTLPVNVPDAKKYTLIYDLDLVKSNGAIKYQVDDHSKYNKKLSRVAYYVELKGETGDLQWVFVSMNPFTDDLSKIGVPTYESKAKFQQLVEKMTVISKVKGLTNGKDLKGNIEFWPNNYREKNAKAVPNAYDGEFDAGDEMFEPEKGYGSMQIHNYNDRETIFAFNHWTEGNNADLGIGNSPEKGKPDWTFAKNAGTYAVKRIRVLVTFK
;
A
#
# COMPACT_ATOMS: atom_id res chain seq x y z
N MET A 1 -61.25 51.80 -39.45
CA MET A 1 -61.95 53.02 -38.96
C MET A 1 -61.21 53.56 -37.74
N ARG A 2 -61.32 54.87 -37.47
CA ARG A 2 -60.92 55.64 -36.26
C ARG A 2 -59.83 55.08 -35.31
N ASN A 3 -58.76 55.87 -35.16
CA ASN A 3 -57.82 55.84 -34.03
C ASN A 3 -58.50 56.25 -32.70
N ILE A 4 -57.89 55.87 -31.56
CA ILE A 4 -57.92 56.44 -30.18
C ILE A 4 -57.29 55.36 -29.25
N LEU A 5 -56.34 55.61 -28.32
CA LEU A 5 -55.62 56.83 -27.93
C LEU A 5 -54.16 56.46 -27.51
N LYS A 6 -53.29 57.47 -27.34
CA LYS A 6 -52.00 57.38 -26.61
C LYS A 6 -52.30 57.43 -25.06
N THR A 7 -51.39 57.48 -24.08
CA THR A 7 -50.36 58.54 -23.86
C THR A 7 -49.59 58.31 -22.53
N ILE A 8 -48.23 58.31 -22.54
CA ILE A 8 -47.31 58.83 -21.48
C ILE A 8 -47.27 58.13 -20.09
N LEU A 9 -46.26 58.24 -19.19
CA LEU A 9 -44.75 58.38 -19.17
C LEU A 9 -44.36 58.42 -17.65
N THR A 10 -43.14 58.25 -17.10
CA THR A 10 -41.73 58.11 -17.57
C THR A 10 -41.12 56.85 -16.88
N ALA A 11 -39.87 56.64 -16.44
CA ALA A 11 -38.58 57.35 -16.27
C ALA A 11 -37.43 56.33 -16.57
N SER A 12 -36.15 56.61 -16.86
CA SER A 12 -35.17 57.65 -16.47
C SER A 12 -34.65 57.47 -15.02
N LEU A 13 -33.35 57.40 -14.69
CA LEU A 13 -32.06 57.69 -15.40
C LEU A 13 -30.92 56.92 -14.61
N ILE A 14 -29.60 56.84 -14.88
CA ILE A 14 -28.60 57.50 -15.78
C ILE A 14 -27.26 56.67 -15.83
N LEU A 15 -26.44 56.79 -16.91
CA LEU A 15 -24.98 56.44 -17.03
C LEU A 15 -24.50 54.97 -16.78
N ALA A 16 -23.33 54.47 -17.23
CA ALA A 16 -22.18 54.96 -18.05
C ALA A 16 -21.71 53.77 -18.96
N THR A 17 -21.28 53.83 -20.23
CA THR A 17 -20.34 54.67 -21.02
C THR A 17 -18.83 54.34 -20.88
N GLY A 18 -18.21 53.83 -21.96
CA GLY A 18 -16.76 53.57 -22.12
C GLY A 18 -16.45 52.07 -22.38
N SER A 19 -15.65 51.66 -23.37
CA SER A 19 -14.90 52.40 -24.40
C SER A 19 -14.68 51.55 -25.67
N LEU A 20 -14.56 52.19 -26.85
CA LEU A 20 -13.93 51.57 -28.03
C LEU A 20 -12.40 51.63 -27.88
N SER A 21 -11.66 50.64 -28.39
CA SER A 21 -10.58 50.85 -29.38
C SER A 21 -9.74 49.61 -29.72
N PHE A 22 -9.20 49.64 -30.95
CA PHE A 22 -8.02 48.91 -31.45
C PHE A 22 -7.96 47.37 -31.30
N CYS A 23 -8.36 46.69 -32.39
CA CYS A 23 -7.72 45.44 -32.80
C CYS A 23 -6.50 45.75 -33.68
N GLN A 24 -5.28 45.63 -33.15
CA GLN A 24 -4.07 45.37 -33.97
C GLN A 24 -2.92 44.82 -33.12
N GLU A 25 -1.92 44.24 -33.79
CA GLU A 25 -0.65 43.72 -33.26
C GLU A 25 -0.68 42.60 -32.20
N ALA A 26 -0.60 41.34 -32.68
CA ALA A 26 0.14 40.26 -32.01
C ALA A 26 0.50 39.11 -32.98
N GLU A 27 1.09 39.40 -34.15
CA GLU A 27 1.81 38.35 -34.89
C GLU A 27 3.11 37.97 -34.16
N LYS A 28 3.53 36.71 -34.32
CA LYS A 28 4.87 36.19 -33.97
C LYS A 28 5.31 36.36 -32.50
N LYS A 29 4.99 35.33 -31.72
CA LYS A 29 6.06 34.48 -31.17
C LYS A 29 5.56 33.05 -30.96
N GLY A 30 6.15 32.11 -31.72
CA GLY A 30 5.95 30.69 -31.50
C GLY A 30 6.66 30.28 -30.22
N ALA A 31 5.89 29.87 -29.22
CA ALA A 31 6.35 29.09 -28.09
C ALA A 31 5.37 27.93 -27.94
N GLU A 32 5.84 26.70 -28.13
CA GLU A 32 5.06 25.52 -27.80
C GLU A 32 4.88 25.46 -26.29
N LYS A 33 3.77 26.03 -25.81
CA LYS A 33 3.25 25.69 -24.49
C LYS A 33 2.87 24.22 -24.54
N GLU A 34 3.71 23.36 -23.97
CA GLU A 34 3.27 22.05 -23.52
C GLU A 34 1.94 22.24 -22.77
N LYS A 35 0.89 21.57 -23.24
CA LYS A 35 -0.40 21.60 -22.56
C LYS A 35 -0.26 20.82 -21.27
N LYS A 36 0.14 21.51 -20.19
CA LYS A 36 0.22 20.98 -18.83
C LYS A 36 -1.03 20.15 -18.57
N LYS A 37 -0.86 18.84 -18.35
CA LYS A 37 -1.98 17.89 -18.21
C LYS A 37 -2.96 18.41 -17.14
N PRO A 38 -4.28 18.28 -17.36
CA PRO A 38 -5.25 18.64 -16.34
C PRO A 38 -5.07 17.71 -15.13
N SER A 39 -4.74 18.27 -13.97
CA SER A 39 -4.57 17.50 -12.73
C SER A 39 -5.90 16.98 -12.18
N SER A 40 -7.01 17.64 -12.54
CA SER A 40 -8.37 17.26 -12.18
C SER A 40 -9.36 17.55 -13.32
N ILE A 41 -10.52 16.90 -13.29
CA ILE A 41 -11.58 17.01 -14.32
C ILE A 41 -12.92 17.33 -13.64
N ARG A 42 -13.76 18.18 -14.25
CA ARG A 42 -15.12 18.48 -13.78
C ARG A 42 -16.14 17.46 -14.30
N PHE A 43 -17.11 17.12 -13.46
CA PHE A 43 -18.25 16.26 -13.79
C PHE A 43 -19.51 16.69 -13.02
N HIS A 44 -20.64 16.04 -13.30
CA HIS A 44 -21.96 16.44 -12.81
C HIS A 44 -22.07 16.71 -11.29
N SER A 45 -21.54 15.82 -10.45
CA SER A 45 -21.59 15.97 -8.97
C SER A 45 -20.36 16.68 -8.36
N GLY A 46 -19.36 17.10 -9.15
CA GLY A 46 -18.19 17.81 -8.60
C GLY A 46 -16.91 17.73 -9.43
N THR A 47 -15.79 17.43 -8.78
CA THR A 47 -14.45 17.37 -9.39
C THR A 47 -13.78 16.01 -9.16
N ILE A 48 -13.37 15.35 -10.23
CA ILE A 48 -12.54 14.14 -10.25
C ILE A 48 -11.08 14.51 -10.02
N LEU A 49 -10.40 13.84 -9.08
CA LEU A 49 -9.02 14.12 -8.66
C LEU A 49 -8.04 12.99 -8.98
N ALA A 50 -8.49 11.74 -9.05
CA ALA A 50 -7.68 10.60 -9.50
C ALA A 50 -8.54 9.58 -10.26
N ALA A 51 -7.89 8.83 -11.16
CA ALA A 51 -8.49 7.77 -11.95
C ALA A 51 -7.45 6.68 -12.21
N GLU A 52 -7.61 5.52 -11.58
CA GLU A 52 -6.63 4.42 -11.64
C GLU A 52 -7.27 3.12 -12.17
N LEU A 53 -6.48 2.31 -12.89
CA LEU A 53 -6.82 1.01 -13.44
C LEU A 53 -5.85 -0.04 -12.93
N MET A 54 -6.38 -1.03 -12.23
CA MET A 54 -5.61 -2.14 -11.66
C MET A 54 -6.09 -3.46 -12.26
N PRO A 55 -5.27 -4.16 -13.06
CA PRO A 55 -5.62 -5.49 -13.57
C PRO A 55 -6.00 -6.44 -12.44
N GLU A 56 -7.00 -7.31 -12.67
CA GLU A 56 -7.44 -8.27 -11.66
C GLU A 56 -6.30 -9.24 -11.29
N GLY A 57 -6.02 -9.38 -9.99
CA GLY A 57 -4.83 -10.06 -9.48
C GLY A 57 -4.57 -9.83 -7.99
N PHE A 58 -3.28 -9.75 -7.60
CA PHE A 58 -2.82 -9.79 -6.20
C PHE A 58 -3.37 -8.68 -5.29
N PHE A 59 -3.75 -7.51 -5.86
CA PHE A 59 -4.14 -6.32 -5.11
C PHE A 59 -5.65 -6.01 -5.16
N ASN A 60 -6.48 -6.99 -5.53
CA ASN A 60 -7.93 -6.81 -5.75
C ASN A 60 -8.64 -6.02 -4.60
N PRO A 61 -9.48 -5.03 -4.93
CA PRO A 61 -10.10 -4.18 -3.92
C PRO A 61 -11.14 -4.94 -3.11
N ILE A 62 -11.07 -4.83 -1.79
CA ILE A 62 -12.01 -5.51 -0.89
C ILE A 62 -13.33 -4.75 -0.87
N VAL A 63 -14.36 -5.38 -1.44
CA VAL A 63 -15.77 -4.96 -1.32
C VAL A 63 -16.43 -5.74 -0.18
N LEU A 64 -16.97 -5.00 0.79
CA LEU A 64 -17.82 -5.49 1.87
C LEU A 64 -19.24 -5.74 1.35
N ASN A 65 -19.95 -6.69 1.99
CA ASN A 65 -21.36 -7.00 1.73
C ASN A 65 -21.70 -7.38 0.27
N ALA A 66 -20.69 -7.66 -0.56
CA ALA A 66 -20.85 -8.15 -1.92
C ALA A 66 -21.65 -9.47 -1.95
N SER A 67 -22.46 -9.65 -3.00
CA SER A 67 -23.41 -10.77 -3.04
C SER A 67 -22.70 -12.11 -3.16
N LYS A 68 -23.05 -13.07 -2.31
CA LYS A 68 -22.59 -14.48 -2.42
C LYS A 68 -23.05 -15.19 -3.71
N PHE A 69 -23.92 -14.55 -4.50
CA PHE A 69 -24.37 -15.02 -5.81
C PHE A 69 -23.76 -14.24 -6.97
N GLU A 70 -22.94 -13.22 -6.69
CA GLU A 70 -22.10 -12.59 -7.70
C GLU A 70 -21.07 -13.63 -8.18
N PRO A 71 -20.99 -13.91 -9.49
CA PRO A 71 -20.18 -15.01 -9.98
C PRO A 71 -18.69 -14.74 -9.68
N PRO A 72 -17.95 -15.72 -9.13
CA PRO A 72 -16.52 -15.54 -8.91
C PRO A 72 -15.84 -15.22 -10.24
N SER A 73 -14.92 -14.27 -10.23
CA SER A 73 -14.17 -13.85 -11.41
C SER A 73 -13.61 -15.07 -12.14
N ARG A 74 -14.02 -15.25 -13.40
CA ARG A 74 -13.21 -16.05 -14.31
C ARG A 74 -11.90 -15.30 -14.44
N ILE A 75 -10.78 -15.96 -14.12
CA ILE A 75 -9.46 -15.34 -14.26
C ILE A 75 -9.16 -15.22 -15.75
N THR A 76 -9.51 -14.06 -16.32
CA THR A 76 -9.18 -13.66 -17.68
C THR A 76 -8.27 -12.43 -17.61
N THR A 77 -7.22 -12.40 -18.43
CA THR A 77 -6.09 -11.46 -18.32
C THR A 77 -6.42 -10.03 -18.78
N ASP A 78 -7.71 -9.79 -19.04
CA ASP A 78 -8.31 -8.64 -19.70
C ASP A 78 -9.37 -7.95 -18.84
N VAL A 79 -9.51 -8.33 -17.57
CA VAL A 79 -10.36 -7.64 -16.57
C VAL A 79 -9.51 -6.78 -15.64
N ALA A 80 -10.06 -5.63 -15.24
CA ALA A 80 -9.48 -4.73 -14.25
C ALA A 80 -10.53 -4.14 -13.32
N PHE A 81 -10.07 -3.68 -12.16
CA PHE A 81 -10.80 -2.73 -11.34
C PHE A 81 -10.41 -1.31 -11.75
N ALA A 82 -11.38 -0.42 -11.85
CA ALA A 82 -11.18 1.00 -12.11
C ALA A 82 -11.72 1.82 -10.94
N THR A 83 -10.96 2.79 -10.45
CA THR A 83 -11.38 3.73 -9.41
C THR A 83 -11.45 5.15 -9.94
N ILE A 84 -12.41 5.91 -9.43
CA ILE A 84 -12.55 7.34 -9.71
C ILE A 84 -12.72 8.07 -8.38
N THR A 85 -11.68 8.74 -7.91
CA THR A 85 -11.73 9.52 -6.66
C THR A 85 -12.18 10.94 -6.96
N VAL A 86 -13.25 11.36 -6.28
CA VAL A 86 -13.94 12.63 -6.49
C VAL A 86 -14.05 13.44 -5.20
N ARG A 87 -14.13 14.77 -5.37
CA ARG A 87 -14.63 15.72 -4.38
C ARG A 87 -15.97 16.24 -4.88
N LEU A 88 -17.00 16.11 -4.07
CA LEU A 88 -18.36 16.52 -4.42
C LEU A 88 -18.53 18.03 -4.22
N ASP A 89 -19.34 18.68 -5.07
CA ASP A 89 -19.80 20.04 -4.80
C ASP A 89 -20.79 20.03 -3.62
N PRO A 90 -20.94 21.14 -2.87
CA PRO A 90 -21.92 21.23 -1.78
C PRO A 90 -23.32 20.79 -2.21
N SER A 91 -23.95 19.93 -1.41
CA SER A 91 -25.31 19.39 -1.63
C SER A 91 -25.48 18.51 -2.88
N ARG A 92 -24.41 17.94 -3.45
CA ARG A 92 -24.49 16.93 -4.52
C ARG A 92 -24.38 15.50 -3.98
N THR A 93 -25.39 14.68 -4.25
CA THR A 93 -25.33 13.24 -3.93
C THR A 93 -24.39 12.49 -4.88
N LEU A 94 -24.00 11.29 -4.46
CA LEU A 94 -23.26 10.31 -5.25
C LEU A 94 -23.89 8.93 -5.06
N SER A 95 -24.47 8.37 -6.12
CA SER A 95 -25.04 7.02 -6.13
C SER A 95 -24.35 6.12 -7.15
N VAL A 96 -24.28 4.82 -6.86
CA VAL A 96 -23.79 3.81 -7.82
C VAL A 96 -24.74 3.60 -9.00
N TYR A 97 -26.01 3.99 -8.87
CA TYR A 97 -26.99 3.91 -9.96
C TYR A 97 -26.83 5.04 -10.99
N ASP A 98 -26.34 6.21 -10.54
CA ASP A 98 -26.19 7.41 -11.37
C ASP A 98 -25.03 7.31 -12.37
N TYR A 99 -24.03 6.47 -12.11
CA TYR A 99 -22.74 6.51 -12.81
C TYR A 99 -22.32 5.15 -13.37
N SER A 100 -21.93 5.15 -14.65
CA SER A 100 -21.32 4.02 -15.33
C SER A 100 -20.08 4.46 -16.12
N LEU A 101 -19.14 3.54 -16.32
CA LEU A 101 -18.06 3.69 -17.30
C LEU A 101 -18.47 3.05 -18.62
N GLN A 102 -18.13 3.69 -19.73
CA GLN A 102 -18.22 3.12 -21.07
C GLN A 102 -16.84 3.07 -21.73
N ASN A 103 -16.52 1.94 -22.36
CA ASN A 103 -15.33 1.85 -23.22
C ASN A 103 -15.64 2.31 -24.66
N LYS A 104 -14.66 2.26 -25.55
CA LYS A 104 -14.81 2.67 -26.97
C LYS A 104 -15.80 1.82 -27.78
N LYS A 105 -16.10 0.59 -27.33
CA LYS A 105 -17.11 -0.30 -27.94
C LYS A 105 -18.53 0.01 -27.45
N LYS A 106 -18.67 0.89 -26.45
CA LYS A 106 -19.89 1.19 -25.67
C LYS A 106 -20.36 0.02 -24.81
N ASP A 107 -19.45 -0.88 -24.42
CA ASP A 107 -19.70 -1.81 -23.31
C ASP A 107 -19.85 -0.98 -22.03
N GLU A 108 -20.92 -1.22 -21.26
CA GLU A 108 -21.25 -0.44 -20.06
C GLU A 108 -20.89 -1.19 -18.78
N PHE A 109 -20.11 -0.54 -17.92
CA PHE A 109 -19.66 -1.04 -16.63
C PHE A 109 -20.28 -0.20 -15.51
N LYS A 110 -21.17 -0.80 -14.71
CA LYS A 110 -21.83 -0.11 -13.59
C LYS A 110 -20.86 0.13 -12.43
N CYS A 111 -21.10 1.20 -11.67
CA CYS A 111 -20.44 1.39 -10.38
C CYS A 111 -20.87 0.25 -9.43
N MET A 112 -19.91 -0.38 -8.77
CA MET A 112 -20.12 -1.54 -7.88
C MET A 112 -20.20 -1.15 -6.40
N GLY A 113 -19.70 0.03 -6.05
CA GLY A 113 -19.61 0.51 -4.67
C GLY A 113 -18.92 1.87 -4.60
N ILE A 114 -19.17 2.58 -3.51
CA ILE A 114 -18.51 3.84 -3.19
C ILE A 114 -17.85 3.70 -1.81
N SER A 115 -16.63 4.20 -1.66
CA SER A 115 -16.00 4.43 -0.35
C SER A 115 -15.97 5.92 -0.01
N ASP A 116 -15.97 6.27 1.27
CA ASP A 116 -15.80 7.64 1.74
C ASP A 116 -14.44 7.81 2.47
N GLY A 117 -13.44 8.34 1.75
CA GLY A 117 -12.05 8.40 2.20
C GLY A 117 -11.34 7.05 2.07
N ASP A 118 -10.41 6.75 3.00
CA ASP A 118 -9.60 5.52 3.01
C ASP A 118 -10.39 4.27 3.51
N ASN A 119 -11.72 4.38 3.60
CA ASN A 119 -12.64 3.30 3.95
C ASN A 119 -12.73 2.24 2.82
N ARG A 120 -13.24 1.05 3.17
CA ARG A 120 -13.58 -0.01 2.20
C ARG A 120 -14.77 0.41 1.31
N TYR A 121 -14.97 -0.32 0.22
CA TYR A 121 -16.18 -0.19 -0.60
C TYR A 121 -17.30 -1.04 0.02
N GLU A 122 -18.47 -0.45 0.25
CA GLU A 122 -19.64 -1.13 0.82
C GLU A 122 -20.67 -1.37 -0.30
N ALA A 123 -20.91 -2.63 -0.69
CA ALA A 123 -21.82 -2.96 -1.80
C ALA A 123 -23.28 -2.64 -1.50
N ASP A 124 -23.69 -2.69 -0.23
CA ASP A 124 -25.04 -2.36 0.25
C ASP A 124 -25.28 -0.85 0.42
N LYS A 125 -24.27 -0.01 0.13
CA LYS A 125 -24.27 1.44 0.35
C LYS A 125 -24.41 2.21 -0.95
N TRP A 126 -25.57 2.03 -1.58
CA TRP A 126 -25.87 2.47 -2.94
C TRP A 126 -25.90 3.99 -3.16
N GLU A 127 -26.00 4.81 -2.10
CA GLU A 127 -26.04 6.27 -2.18
C GLU A 127 -25.38 6.95 -0.96
N PHE A 128 -24.64 8.03 -1.21
CA PHE A 128 -24.15 8.97 -0.21
C PHE A 128 -24.94 10.29 -0.30
N ALA A 129 -26.00 10.41 0.50
CA ALA A 129 -26.97 11.50 0.43
C ALA A 129 -26.52 12.83 1.05
N ILE A 130 -25.41 12.86 1.80
CA ILE A 130 -24.90 14.05 2.51
C ILE A 130 -23.43 14.28 2.18
N THR A 131 -23.15 15.38 1.48
CA THR A 131 -21.79 15.87 1.24
C THR A 131 -21.17 16.38 2.53
N LYS A 132 -20.04 15.80 2.95
CA LYS A 132 -19.19 16.42 3.97
C LYS A 132 -18.17 17.32 3.26
N PRO A 133 -18.05 18.61 3.61
CA PRO A 133 -16.94 19.44 3.16
C PRO A 133 -15.59 18.74 3.38
N ASP A 134 -14.66 18.98 2.47
CA ASP A 134 -13.29 18.43 2.48
C ASP A 134 -13.17 16.90 2.45
N LYS A 135 -14.28 16.15 2.34
CA LYS A 135 -14.25 14.69 2.17
C LYS A 135 -14.15 14.28 0.70
N LEU A 136 -13.25 13.33 0.42
CA LEU A 136 -13.16 12.62 -0.84
C LEU A 136 -13.98 11.33 -0.81
N TYR A 137 -14.47 10.92 -1.97
CA TYR A 137 -15.26 9.71 -2.18
C TYR A 137 -14.68 8.97 -3.40
N THR A 138 -14.64 7.64 -3.38
CA THR A 138 -14.12 6.86 -4.51
C THR A 138 -15.18 5.93 -5.06
N MET A 139 -15.51 6.07 -6.34
CA MET A 139 -16.35 5.11 -7.07
C MET A 139 -15.49 3.95 -7.55
N LEU A 140 -15.96 2.71 -7.36
CA LEU A 140 -15.34 1.49 -7.87
C LEU A 140 -16.15 0.90 -9.03
N PHE A 141 -15.45 0.50 -10.09
CA PHE A 141 -16.00 -0.21 -11.24
C PHE A 141 -15.16 -1.47 -11.50
N LYS A 142 -15.75 -2.48 -12.13
CA LYS A 142 -15.03 -3.60 -12.74
C LYS A 142 -15.23 -3.52 -14.25
N VAL A 143 -14.12 -3.44 -14.98
CA VAL A 143 -14.08 -3.08 -16.40
C VAL A 143 -13.31 -4.09 -17.22
N GLN A 144 -13.70 -4.23 -18.50
CA GLN A 144 -12.86 -4.85 -19.52
C GLN A 144 -11.71 -3.90 -19.85
N LEU A 145 -10.46 -4.33 -19.67
CA LEU A 145 -9.26 -3.57 -20.04
C LEU A 145 -9.29 -3.17 -21.53
N PRO A 146 -8.74 -2.00 -21.89
CA PRO A 146 -8.55 -1.63 -23.28
C PRO A 146 -7.58 -2.59 -23.98
N SER A 147 -7.70 -2.72 -25.30
CA SER A 147 -6.76 -3.47 -26.12
C SER A 147 -5.35 -2.86 -26.01
N PHE A 148 -4.28 -3.62 -26.22
CA PHE A 148 -2.89 -3.15 -26.04
C PHE A 148 -2.53 -1.89 -26.87
N ASN A 149 -3.20 -1.67 -28.01
CA ASN A 149 -3.06 -0.50 -28.87
C ASN A 149 -4.05 0.64 -28.55
N GLU A 150 -4.92 0.46 -27.55
CA GLU A 150 -5.85 1.48 -27.08
C GLU A 150 -5.29 2.18 -25.83
N LYS A 151 -5.60 3.47 -25.70
CA LYS A 151 -5.31 4.20 -24.47
C LYS A 151 -6.22 3.73 -23.33
N ASN A 152 -5.72 3.91 -22.10
CA ASN A 152 -6.46 3.81 -20.85
C ASN A 152 -7.45 4.99 -20.71
N GLU A 153 -8.49 5.01 -21.51
CA GLU A 153 -9.52 6.07 -21.54
C GLU A 153 -10.92 5.44 -21.52
N TYR A 154 -11.78 5.87 -20.58
CA TYR A 154 -13.20 5.51 -20.53
C TYR A 154 -14.05 6.78 -20.41
N VAL A 155 -15.30 6.72 -20.84
CA VAL A 155 -16.28 7.78 -20.61
C VAL A 155 -17.04 7.47 -19.32
N LEU A 156 -16.99 8.38 -18.34
CA LEU A 156 -17.93 8.39 -17.23
C LEU A 156 -19.25 8.98 -17.74
N HIS A 157 -20.30 8.15 -17.71
CA HIS A 157 -21.64 8.47 -18.16
C HIS A 157 -22.55 8.67 -16.94
N TYR A 158 -23.13 9.86 -16.81
CA TYR A 158 -24.15 10.17 -15.81
C TYR A 158 -25.54 9.81 -16.35
N ASN A 159 -26.37 9.14 -15.53
CA ASN A 159 -27.60 8.46 -15.96
C ASN A 159 -28.85 8.86 -15.14
N LEU A 160 -29.31 10.11 -15.21
CA LEU A 160 -30.50 10.50 -14.44
C LEU A 160 -31.81 10.16 -15.18
N ASN A 161 -32.42 9.03 -14.81
CA ASN A 161 -33.75 8.58 -15.23
C ASN A 161 -34.00 8.59 -16.76
N LYS A 162 -32.95 8.35 -17.56
CA LYS A 162 -32.95 8.38 -19.05
C LYS A 162 -33.38 9.72 -19.67
N LEU A 163 -33.51 10.80 -18.88
CA LEU A 163 -33.95 12.13 -19.33
C LEU A 163 -32.81 13.15 -19.41
N LYS A 164 -31.69 12.88 -18.73
CA LYS A 164 -30.45 13.67 -18.82
C LYS A 164 -29.25 12.72 -18.79
N SER A 165 -28.27 12.99 -19.64
CA SER A 165 -26.98 12.32 -19.64
C SER A 165 -25.84 13.33 -19.77
N GLU A 166 -24.72 13.05 -19.13
CA GLU A 166 -23.50 13.86 -19.18
C GLU A 166 -22.29 12.92 -19.35
N ASP A 167 -21.45 13.20 -20.33
CA ASP A 167 -20.34 12.34 -20.76
C ASP A 167 -19.00 13.03 -20.45
N VAL A 168 -18.17 12.40 -19.62
CA VAL A 168 -16.85 12.91 -19.25
C VAL A 168 -15.78 11.88 -19.62
N LEU A 169 -14.92 12.18 -20.59
CA LEU A 169 -13.79 11.33 -20.96
C LEU A 169 -12.69 11.43 -19.89
N ILE A 170 -12.37 10.31 -19.26
CA ILE A 170 -11.37 10.22 -18.18
C ILE A 170 -10.15 9.42 -18.66
N PRO A 171 -8.93 9.99 -18.61
CA PRO A 171 -7.70 9.25 -18.79
C PRO A 171 -7.27 8.59 -17.46
N PHE A 172 -7.22 7.27 -17.47
CA PHE A 172 -6.85 6.46 -16.32
C PHE A 172 -5.36 6.11 -16.33
N VAL A 173 -4.79 5.99 -15.13
CA VAL A 173 -3.42 5.53 -14.89
C VAL A 173 -3.45 4.03 -14.64
N ARG A 174 -2.67 3.23 -15.38
CA ARG A 174 -2.62 1.76 -15.17
C ARG A 174 -1.54 1.41 -14.14
N ILE A 175 -1.95 0.82 -13.02
CA ILE A 175 -1.11 0.56 -11.84
C ILE A 175 -0.86 -0.93 -11.62
N THR A 176 0.15 -1.26 -10.81
CA THR A 176 0.54 -2.63 -10.42
C THR A 176 0.77 -2.76 -8.90
N ARG A 177 -0.03 -2.03 -8.14
CA ARG A 177 -0.01 -1.85 -6.68
C ARG A 177 -1.45 -1.59 -6.20
N ASN A 178 -1.66 -1.51 -4.89
CA ASN A 178 -2.89 -0.94 -4.32
C ASN A 178 -3.19 0.46 -4.90
N PHE A 179 -4.48 0.78 -5.03
CA PHE A 179 -4.95 2.13 -5.34
C PHE A 179 -4.44 3.16 -4.33
N ILE A 180 -4.23 4.40 -4.79
CA ILE A 180 -3.79 5.49 -3.93
C ILE A 180 -4.91 5.82 -2.94
N SER A 181 -4.60 5.73 -1.65
CA SER A 181 -5.54 6.08 -0.58
C SER A 181 -5.95 7.56 -0.74
N PRO A 182 -7.26 7.90 -0.69
CA PRO A 182 -7.71 9.27 -0.91
C PRO A 182 -7.03 10.34 -0.04
N SER A 183 -6.61 10.04 1.19
CA SER A 183 -5.85 11.02 2.01
C SER A 183 -4.43 11.32 1.48
N LYS A 184 -3.91 10.52 0.54
CA LYS A 184 -2.63 10.74 -0.15
C LYS A 184 -2.79 11.45 -1.51
N ILE A 185 -4.01 11.77 -1.95
CA ILE A 185 -4.27 12.52 -3.20
C ILE A 185 -4.17 14.04 -2.92
N PRO A 186 -3.33 14.79 -3.65
CA PRO A 186 -3.16 16.22 -3.42
C PRO A 186 -4.41 17.03 -3.86
N PRO A 187 -4.68 18.21 -3.26
CA PRO A 187 -5.90 18.98 -3.50
C PRO A 187 -6.16 19.39 -4.95
N GLU A 188 -5.12 19.48 -5.79
CA GLU A 188 -5.18 19.77 -7.22
C GLU A 188 -5.51 18.55 -8.12
N GLY A 189 -5.36 17.34 -7.59
CA GLY A 189 -5.49 16.06 -8.29
C GLY A 189 -4.22 15.57 -9.01
N ILE A 190 -4.28 14.34 -9.54
CA ILE A 190 -3.20 13.59 -10.21
C ILE A 190 -3.66 12.90 -11.51
N ILE A 191 -4.71 13.43 -12.17
CA ILE A 191 -5.29 12.80 -13.37
C ILE A 191 -4.27 12.60 -14.49
N GLY A 192 -4.18 11.37 -14.99
CA GLY A 192 -3.25 10.99 -16.05
C GLY A 192 -1.77 11.06 -15.68
N ILE A 193 -1.44 11.04 -14.38
CA ILE A 193 -0.08 11.00 -13.80
C ILE A 193 -0.02 9.80 -12.86
N ASP A 194 0.94 8.89 -13.05
CA ASP A 194 1.28 7.93 -12.00
C ASP A 194 2.27 8.61 -11.03
N PRO A 195 1.92 8.89 -9.77
CA PRO A 195 2.90 9.30 -8.79
C PRO A 195 3.73 8.06 -8.41
N GLU A 196 4.88 7.90 -9.06
CA GLU A 196 5.91 6.97 -8.57
C GLU A 196 6.18 7.25 -7.08
N PRO A 197 6.40 6.20 -6.26
CA PRO A 197 6.81 6.42 -4.88
C PRO A 197 8.08 7.28 -4.87
N PRO A 198 8.19 8.28 -3.98
CA PRO A 198 9.28 9.24 -4.02
C PRO A 198 10.63 8.51 -4.01
N PRO A 199 11.57 8.90 -4.89
CA PRO A 199 12.85 8.21 -4.98
C PRO A 199 13.53 8.21 -3.59
N PRO A 200 14.18 7.11 -3.19
CA PRO A 200 14.87 7.06 -1.90
C PRO A 200 15.86 8.22 -1.83
N PRO A 201 15.96 8.92 -0.68
CA PRO A 201 16.76 10.12 -0.56
C PRO A 201 18.19 9.84 -1.02
N GLU A 202 18.73 10.68 -1.91
CA GLU A 202 20.02 10.45 -2.55
C GLU A 202 21.08 10.12 -1.49
N PRO A 203 21.85 9.03 -1.67
CA PRO A 203 22.93 8.72 -0.73
C PRO A 203 23.90 9.91 -0.71
N PRO A 204 24.32 10.39 0.49
CA PRO A 204 25.18 11.55 0.58
C PRO A 204 26.44 11.33 -0.27
N LYS A 205 26.75 12.31 -1.14
CA LYS A 205 27.87 12.21 -2.08
C LYS A 205 29.13 11.73 -1.36
N PRO A 206 29.82 10.68 -1.86
CA PRO A 206 31.10 10.28 -1.30
C PRO A 206 32.04 11.47 -1.23
N ALA A 207 32.67 11.68 -0.07
CA ALA A 207 33.77 12.62 0.05
C ALA A 207 34.93 12.17 -0.86
N GLU A 208 35.64 13.12 -1.46
CA GLU A 208 36.79 12.80 -2.30
C GLU A 208 37.87 12.06 -1.48
N PRO A 209 38.44 10.95 -2.00
CA PRO A 209 39.51 10.24 -1.33
C PRO A 209 40.83 11.01 -1.46
N GLU A 210 41.50 11.26 -0.34
CA GLU A 210 42.89 11.76 -0.35
C GLU A 210 43.84 10.76 -1.05
N PRO A 211 44.92 11.25 -1.70
CA PRO A 211 45.73 10.43 -2.59
C PRO A 211 46.59 9.37 -1.89
N ALA A 212 46.87 8.30 -2.63
CA ALA A 212 47.45 7.06 -2.10
C ALA A 212 48.93 7.13 -1.68
N LYS A 213 49.34 6.14 -0.88
CA LYS A 213 50.69 5.58 -0.91
C LYS A 213 50.64 4.17 -1.45
N ALA A 214 51.69 3.77 -2.18
CA ALA A 214 51.63 2.68 -3.15
C ALA A 214 52.41 1.41 -2.72
N GLU A 215 52.00 0.30 -3.34
CA GLU A 215 52.85 -0.85 -3.74
C GLU A 215 53.46 -1.75 -2.64
N PRO A 216 53.96 -2.98 -2.98
CA PRO A 216 54.21 -3.52 -4.33
C PRO A 216 53.44 -4.80 -4.72
N GLU A 217 53.50 -5.10 -6.03
CA GLU A 217 52.93 -6.29 -6.68
C GLU A 217 53.73 -7.58 -6.47
N LYS A 218 53.05 -8.74 -6.65
CA LYS A 218 53.43 -10.00 -7.36
C LYS A 218 52.72 -11.20 -6.71
N LYS A 219 52.33 -12.27 -7.43
CA LYS A 219 52.69 -12.76 -8.78
C LYS A 219 51.51 -13.56 -9.35
N GLU A 220 51.34 -13.60 -10.67
CA GLU A 220 50.61 -14.71 -11.32
C GLU A 220 51.54 -15.92 -11.50
N GLU A 221 51.02 -17.15 -11.41
CA GLU A 221 51.52 -18.26 -12.23
C GLU A 221 50.53 -19.43 -12.40
N LYS A 222 50.33 -19.83 -13.67
CA LYS A 222 49.95 -21.16 -14.21
C LYS A 222 48.68 -21.88 -13.72
N LYS A 223 47.83 -22.21 -14.70
CA LYS A 223 46.95 -23.39 -14.69
C LYS A 223 47.77 -24.68 -14.74
N GLU A 224 47.31 -25.74 -14.07
CA GLU A 224 47.55 -27.13 -14.48
C GLU A 224 46.24 -27.92 -14.32
N GLU A 225 45.96 -28.86 -15.21
CA GLU A 225 44.64 -29.49 -15.36
C GLU A 225 44.73 -31.02 -15.15
N LYS A 226 44.11 -31.53 -14.07
CA LYS A 226 43.88 -32.97 -13.87
C LYS A 226 42.47 -33.26 -13.34
N LYS A 227 41.96 -34.42 -13.76
CA LYS A 227 40.56 -34.86 -13.65
C LYS A 227 40.27 -35.59 -12.31
N PRO A 228 39.00 -35.95 -12.01
CA PRO A 228 38.34 -35.51 -10.79
C PRO A 228 38.53 -36.46 -9.60
N ALA A 229 38.38 -35.92 -8.39
CA ALA A 229 38.18 -36.67 -7.17
C ALA A 229 36.87 -36.23 -6.50
N ASP A 230 36.09 -37.21 -6.05
CA ASP A 230 34.77 -37.02 -5.44
C ASP A 230 34.87 -36.15 -4.17
N THR A 231 34.12 -35.05 -4.13
CA THR A 231 34.04 -34.15 -2.98
C THR A 231 32.63 -33.61 -2.83
N ALA A 232 32.02 -33.90 -1.67
CA ALA A 232 30.68 -33.43 -1.33
C ALA A 232 30.60 -31.89 -1.35
N LYS A 233 29.42 -31.36 -1.70
CA LYS A 233 29.13 -29.91 -1.59
C LYS A 233 29.41 -29.41 -0.17
N LYS A 234 30.52 -28.70 0.00
CA LYS A 234 30.58 -27.63 1.00
C LYS A 234 29.65 -26.53 0.52
N GLU A 235 28.56 -26.31 1.24
CA GLU A 235 27.79 -25.08 1.08
C GLU A 235 28.67 -23.91 1.50
N GLU A 236 28.83 -22.91 0.64
CA GLU A 236 29.41 -21.64 1.05
C GLU A 236 28.47 -20.99 2.07
N PRO A 237 28.98 -20.42 3.18
CA PRO A 237 28.13 -19.76 4.16
C PRO A 237 27.43 -18.57 3.50
N ALA A 238 26.09 -18.63 3.44
CA ALA A 238 25.27 -17.60 2.82
C ALA A 238 25.64 -16.21 3.34
N LYS A 239 26.20 -15.38 2.46
CA LYS A 239 26.75 -14.05 2.76
C LYS A 239 25.73 -13.20 3.52
N ASP A 240 26.14 -12.58 4.63
CA ASP A 240 25.21 -11.78 5.41
C ASP A 240 24.72 -10.56 4.62
N THR A 241 23.41 -10.56 4.42
CA THR A 241 22.56 -9.64 3.69
C THR A 241 22.22 -8.39 4.50
N LEU A 242 22.10 -8.49 5.83
CA LEU A 242 21.68 -7.39 6.71
C LEU A 242 22.58 -6.14 6.55
N PRO A 243 23.91 -6.19 6.67
CA PRO A 243 24.78 -5.01 6.51
C PRO A 243 24.88 -4.50 5.06
N VAL A 244 24.32 -5.22 4.08
CA VAL A 244 24.23 -4.81 2.66
C VAL A 244 22.89 -4.12 2.38
N ASN A 245 21.79 -4.71 2.85
CA ASN A 245 20.43 -4.20 2.69
C ASN A 245 20.13 -3.01 3.60
N VAL A 246 20.72 -3.00 4.81
CA VAL A 246 20.58 -1.93 5.80
C VAL A 246 21.96 -1.61 6.40
N PRO A 247 22.77 -0.75 5.75
CA PRO A 247 24.10 -0.39 6.25
C PRO A 247 24.12 0.18 7.67
N ASP A 248 23.03 0.85 8.06
CA ASP A 248 22.82 1.41 9.41
C ASP A 248 22.57 0.35 10.49
N ALA A 249 22.26 -0.91 10.13
CA ALA A 249 22.12 -2.00 11.09
C ALA A 249 23.43 -2.33 11.83
N LYS A 250 24.59 -1.87 11.33
CA LYS A 250 25.88 -1.90 12.04
C LYS A 250 25.87 -1.16 13.39
N LYS A 251 24.88 -0.29 13.62
CA LYS A 251 24.65 0.42 14.89
C LYS A 251 23.88 -0.42 15.92
N TYR A 252 23.29 -1.54 15.50
CA TYR A 252 22.45 -2.40 16.33
C TYR A 252 23.22 -3.65 16.81
N THR A 253 22.91 -4.09 18.03
CA THR A 253 23.31 -5.37 18.59
C THR A 253 22.29 -6.44 18.20
N LEU A 254 22.76 -7.57 17.66
CA LEU A 254 21.94 -8.77 17.44
C LEU A 254 21.64 -9.43 18.79
N ILE A 255 20.37 -9.69 19.09
CA ILE A 255 19.93 -10.40 20.31
C ILE A 255 19.41 -11.79 19.98
N TYR A 256 18.58 -11.90 18.93
CA TYR A 256 18.05 -13.18 18.45
C TYR A 256 18.32 -13.37 16.96
N ASP A 257 18.69 -14.57 16.57
CA ASP A 257 18.72 -15.03 15.18
C ASP A 257 17.93 -16.34 15.07
N LEU A 258 16.80 -16.32 14.37
CA LEU A 258 15.93 -17.46 14.13
C LEU A 258 15.92 -17.80 12.64
N ASP A 259 16.68 -18.80 12.26
CA ASP A 259 16.66 -19.44 10.95
C ASP A 259 15.77 -20.69 11.02
N LEU A 260 14.56 -20.58 10.47
CA LEU A 260 13.52 -21.61 10.49
C LEU A 260 13.82 -22.78 9.54
N VAL A 261 14.82 -22.65 8.65
CA VAL A 261 15.34 -23.78 7.88
C VAL A 261 16.26 -24.60 8.78
N LYS A 262 17.22 -23.94 9.44
CA LYS A 262 18.18 -24.60 10.36
C LYS A 262 17.53 -25.14 11.64
N SER A 263 16.38 -24.63 12.06
CA SER A 263 15.62 -25.17 13.20
C SER A 263 14.55 -26.20 12.82
N ASN A 264 14.40 -26.53 11.51
CA ASN A 264 13.32 -27.38 10.99
C ASN A 264 11.92 -26.91 11.44
N GLY A 265 11.65 -25.61 11.29
CA GLY A 265 10.39 -24.96 11.66
C GLY A 265 10.22 -24.66 13.17
N ALA A 266 11.04 -25.23 14.06
CA ALA A 266 10.90 -25.00 15.50
C ALA A 266 11.39 -23.61 15.94
N ILE A 267 10.85 -23.08 17.05
CA ILE A 267 11.40 -21.88 17.71
C ILE A 267 12.67 -22.25 18.46
N LYS A 268 13.79 -22.29 17.72
CA LYS A 268 15.13 -22.51 18.25
C LYS A 268 16.09 -21.55 17.56
N TYR A 269 16.52 -20.53 18.30
CA TYR A 269 17.47 -19.54 17.83
C TYR A 269 18.88 -20.13 17.63
N GLN A 270 19.61 -19.62 16.64
CA GLN A 270 21.03 -19.90 16.40
C GLN A 270 21.94 -18.88 17.09
N VAL A 271 21.41 -17.68 17.40
CA VAL A 271 21.99 -16.72 18.35
C VAL A 271 20.91 -16.38 19.36
N ASP A 272 21.20 -16.56 20.64
CA ASP A 272 20.40 -16.07 21.75
C ASP A 272 21.30 -15.38 22.77
N ASP A 273 21.32 -14.05 22.70
CA ASP A 273 22.19 -13.16 23.46
C ASP A 273 21.41 -12.36 24.52
N HIS A 274 20.12 -12.65 24.75
CA HIS A 274 19.25 -11.85 25.64
C HIS A 274 19.79 -11.72 27.07
N SER A 275 20.46 -12.77 27.57
CA SER A 275 21.02 -12.84 28.91
C SER A 275 22.38 -12.14 29.06
N LYS A 276 23.03 -11.74 27.94
CA LYS A 276 24.32 -11.05 27.96
C LYS A 276 24.20 -9.54 28.20
N TYR A 277 23.00 -8.98 28.05
CA TYR A 277 22.74 -7.55 28.13
C TYR A 277 21.66 -7.23 29.17
N ASN A 278 21.96 -6.30 30.06
CA ASN A 278 21.02 -5.79 31.06
C ASN A 278 21.09 -4.25 31.06
N LYS A 279 20.54 -3.65 30.00
CA LYS A 279 20.55 -2.20 29.74
C LYS A 279 19.23 -1.81 29.08
N LYS A 280 18.76 -0.59 29.36
CA LYS A 280 17.55 -0.04 28.73
C LYS A 280 17.74 0.12 27.22
N LEU A 281 16.69 -0.15 26.47
CA LEU A 281 16.69 -0.10 25.01
C LEU A 281 16.44 1.33 24.53
N SER A 282 17.11 1.72 23.45
CA SER A 282 16.86 2.95 22.70
C SER A 282 16.03 2.66 21.44
N ARG A 283 16.26 1.52 20.80
CA ARG A 283 15.47 0.97 19.68
C ARG A 283 15.33 -0.54 19.81
N VAL A 284 14.20 -1.06 19.34
CA VAL A 284 14.05 -2.47 18.93
C VAL A 284 13.81 -2.53 17.42
N ALA A 285 14.31 -3.58 16.77
CA ALA A 285 14.21 -3.79 15.35
C ALA A 285 14.12 -5.27 14.98
N TYR A 286 13.45 -5.53 13.88
CA TYR A 286 13.25 -6.84 13.27
C TYR A 286 13.75 -6.80 11.83
N TYR A 287 14.54 -7.78 11.45
CA TYR A 287 14.93 -8.01 10.07
C TYR A 287 14.47 -9.41 9.64
N VAL A 288 13.50 -9.44 8.73
CA VAL A 288 12.87 -10.68 8.24
C VAL A 288 13.28 -10.91 6.80
N GLU A 289 13.63 -12.16 6.46
CA GLU A 289 14.12 -12.58 5.15
C GLU A 289 13.35 -13.82 4.68
N LEU A 290 12.67 -13.68 3.54
CA LEU A 290 11.86 -14.73 2.92
C LEU A 290 12.30 -14.96 1.48
N LYS A 291 12.47 -16.22 1.08
CA LYS A 291 12.71 -16.61 -0.31
C LYS A 291 12.04 -17.94 -0.62
N GLY A 292 11.14 -17.96 -1.59
CA GLY A 292 10.62 -19.21 -2.17
C GLY A 292 11.65 -19.90 -3.07
N GLU A 293 11.33 -21.08 -3.58
CA GLU A 293 12.24 -21.86 -4.45
C GLU A 293 12.64 -21.09 -5.73
N THR A 294 11.69 -20.40 -6.35
CA THR A 294 11.83 -19.73 -7.66
C THR A 294 11.81 -18.19 -7.60
N GLY A 295 11.61 -17.61 -6.42
CA GLY A 295 11.44 -16.16 -6.23
C GLY A 295 12.73 -15.41 -5.86
N ASP A 296 12.69 -14.08 -5.96
CA ASP A 296 13.71 -13.20 -5.39
C ASP A 296 13.70 -13.23 -3.85
N LEU A 297 14.82 -12.79 -3.24
CA LEU A 297 14.90 -12.61 -1.79
C LEU A 297 14.07 -11.39 -1.35
N GLN A 298 12.91 -11.64 -0.76
CA GLN A 298 12.13 -10.64 -0.05
C GLN A 298 12.76 -10.37 1.32
N TRP A 299 12.77 -9.12 1.74
CA TRP A 299 13.23 -8.74 3.07
C TRP A 299 12.55 -7.47 3.56
N VAL A 300 12.44 -7.33 4.88
CA VAL A 300 12.03 -6.09 5.54
C VAL A 300 12.86 -5.87 6.80
N PHE A 301 13.30 -4.64 7.00
CA PHE A 301 13.79 -4.13 8.28
C PHE A 301 12.76 -3.16 8.84
N VAL A 302 12.23 -3.46 10.02
CA VAL A 302 11.32 -2.57 10.75
C VAL A 302 11.88 -2.27 12.13
N SER A 303 11.91 -1.01 12.53
CA SER A 303 12.46 -0.57 13.81
C SER A 303 11.60 0.50 14.46
N MET A 304 11.55 0.53 15.79
CA MET A 304 10.61 1.33 16.57
C MET A 304 11.18 1.70 17.95
N ASN A 305 10.48 2.58 18.68
CA ASN A 305 10.71 2.74 20.11
C ASN A 305 10.43 1.39 20.82
N PRO A 306 11.20 1.01 21.85
CA PRO A 306 11.02 -0.27 22.53
C PRO A 306 9.67 -0.33 23.25
N PHE A 307 8.89 -1.37 22.95
CA PHE A 307 7.64 -1.69 23.63
C PHE A 307 7.86 -2.42 24.98
N THR A 308 9.11 -2.81 25.26
CA THR A 308 9.58 -3.37 26.53
C THR A 308 11.10 -3.16 26.66
N ASP A 309 11.61 -3.02 27.89
CA ASP A 309 13.06 -3.12 28.19
C ASP A 309 13.49 -4.60 28.43
N ASP A 310 12.53 -5.53 28.54
CA ASP A 310 12.77 -6.95 28.82
C ASP A 310 13.14 -7.73 27.54
N LEU A 311 14.45 -8.02 27.39
CA LEU A 311 14.98 -8.75 26.25
C LEU A 311 14.42 -10.17 26.09
N SER A 312 13.90 -10.81 27.15
CA SER A 312 13.27 -12.14 27.02
C SER A 312 11.95 -12.11 26.25
N LYS A 313 11.39 -10.92 26.02
CA LYS A 313 10.06 -10.69 25.42
C LYS A 313 10.07 -9.99 24.07
N ILE A 314 11.25 -9.79 23.44
CA ILE A 314 11.34 -9.20 22.09
C ILE A 314 11.49 -10.24 20.96
N GLY A 315 11.65 -11.52 21.29
CA GLY A 315 11.63 -12.63 20.33
C GLY A 315 10.23 -13.05 19.90
N VAL A 316 10.10 -14.26 19.37
CA VAL A 316 8.80 -14.89 19.08
C VAL A 316 8.01 -15.06 20.40
N PRO A 317 6.75 -14.60 20.50
CA PRO A 317 6.02 -14.52 21.76
C PRO A 317 5.39 -15.87 22.14
N THR A 318 6.24 -16.86 22.43
CA THR A 318 5.81 -18.19 22.88
C THR A 318 5.14 -18.16 24.26
N TYR A 319 4.38 -19.20 24.60
CA TYR A 319 3.75 -19.35 25.93
C TYR A 319 4.78 -19.28 27.07
N GLU A 320 6.00 -19.74 26.80
CA GLU A 320 7.12 -19.79 27.72
C GLU A 320 7.81 -18.42 27.88
N SER A 321 7.82 -17.57 26.84
CA SER A 321 8.38 -16.21 26.88
C SER A 321 7.60 -15.23 27.78
N LYS A 322 6.30 -15.48 27.93
CA LYS A 322 5.33 -14.54 28.55
C LYS A 322 5.33 -13.13 27.93
N ALA A 323 5.71 -13.02 26.65
CA ALA A 323 5.42 -11.83 25.86
C ALA A 323 3.93 -11.78 25.52
N LYS A 324 3.26 -10.67 25.86
CA LYS A 324 1.90 -10.32 25.45
C LYS A 324 1.82 -8.82 25.22
N PHE A 325 1.75 -8.40 23.97
CA PHE A 325 1.66 -6.99 23.59
C PHE A 325 0.60 -6.80 22.50
N GLN A 326 -0.34 -5.90 22.75
CA GLN A 326 -1.27 -5.38 21.76
C GLN A 326 -1.32 -3.86 21.94
N GLN A 327 -0.51 -3.13 21.17
CA GLN A 327 -0.33 -1.70 21.35
C GLN A 327 0.27 -1.00 20.13
N LEU A 328 -0.13 0.26 19.95
CA LEU A 328 0.49 1.16 18.98
C LEU A 328 1.96 1.39 19.35
N VAL A 329 2.83 1.47 18.34
CA VAL A 329 4.28 1.67 18.53
C VAL A 329 4.78 2.96 17.87
N GLU A 330 5.63 3.67 18.59
CA GLU A 330 6.16 4.96 18.18
C GLU A 330 7.41 4.87 17.31
N LYS A 331 7.64 5.92 16.51
CA LYS A 331 8.85 6.11 15.69
C LYS A 331 9.16 4.90 14.81
N MET A 332 8.12 4.24 14.29
CA MET A 332 8.29 3.11 13.39
C MET A 332 8.98 3.56 12.10
N THR A 333 9.94 2.78 11.66
CA THR A 333 10.74 3.01 10.45
C THR A 333 10.84 1.70 9.70
N VAL A 334 10.36 1.67 8.46
CA VAL A 334 10.31 0.49 7.58
C VAL A 334 11.22 0.72 6.40
N ILE A 335 12.09 -0.25 6.12
CA ILE A 335 13.00 -0.30 4.97
C ILE A 335 12.83 -1.68 4.32
N SER A 336 12.45 -1.72 3.05
CA SER A 336 12.19 -2.95 2.30
C SER A 336 12.26 -2.72 0.79
N LYS A 337 12.59 -3.76 0.03
CA LYS A 337 12.44 -3.79 -1.44
C LYS A 337 11.19 -4.54 -1.92
N VAL A 338 10.32 -4.99 -1.01
CA VAL A 338 9.04 -5.63 -1.35
C VAL A 338 8.09 -4.60 -1.97
N LYS A 339 7.60 -4.89 -3.18
CA LYS A 339 6.68 -4.00 -3.90
C LYS A 339 5.35 -3.89 -3.16
N GLY A 340 4.82 -2.68 -3.05
CA GLY A 340 3.54 -2.41 -2.38
C GLY A 340 3.61 -2.30 -0.86
N LEU A 341 4.80 -2.30 -0.25
CA LEU A 341 5.01 -2.06 1.18
C LEU A 341 5.58 -0.65 1.43
N THR A 342 4.87 0.17 2.20
CA THR A 342 5.28 1.56 2.46
C THR A 342 6.58 1.61 3.25
N ASN A 343 7.58 2.23 2.64
CA ASN A 343 8.87 2.55 3.23
C ASN A 343 8.82 3.95 3.86
N GLY A 344 9.52 4.16 4.98
CA GLY A 344 9.57 5.49 5.59
C GLY A 344 10.02 5.51 7.05
N LYS A 345 9.95 6.70 7.65
CA LYS A 345 10.14 6.98 9.08
C LYS A 345 8.85 7.55 9.66
N ASP A 346 8.71 7.52 10.98
CA ASP A 346 7.55 8.03 11.72
C ASP A 346 6.19 7.41 11.30
N LEU A 347 6.24 6.19 10.72
CA LEU A 347 5.07 5.41 10.31
C LEU A 347 4.22 5.01 11.52
N LYS A 348 2.96 4.68 11.25
CA LYS A 348 1.93 4.44 12.27
C LYS A 348 1.83 2.95 12.59
N GLY A 349 2.63 2.52 13.56
CA GLY A 349 2.77 1.10 13.90
C GLY A 349 1.74 0.58 14.91
N ASN A 350 1.30 -0.65 14.75
CA ASN A 350 0.71 -1.50 15.80
C ASN A 350 1.51 -2.82 15.87
N ILE A 351 1.64 -3.42 17.06
CA ILE A 351 2.22 -4.75 17.24
C ILE A 351 1.25 -5.69 17.95
N GLU A 352 1.23 -6.93 17.49
CA GLU A 352 0.28 -7.96 17.91
C GLU A 352 1.07 -9.25 18.17
N PHE A 353 1.60 -9.33 19.39
CA PHE A 353 2.59 -10.30 19.84
C PHE A 353 2.02 -11.08 21.05
N TRP A 354 1.56 -12.31 20.84
CA TRP A 354 1.03 -13.17 21.92
C TRP A 354 1.02 -14.66 21.57
N PRO A 355 1.04 -15.57 22.55
CA PRO A 355 0.83 -17.01 22.36
C PRO A 355 -0.65 -17.43 22.27
N ASN A 356 -1.56 -16.52 22.59
CA ASN A 356 -3.01 -16.75 22.65
C ASN A 356 -3.60 -17.16 21.28
N ASN A 357 -4.80 -17.77 21.29
CA ASN A 357 -5.70 -17.70 20.14
C ASN A 357 -6.08 -16.22 19.86
N TYR A 358 -6.71 -15.93 18.72
CA TYR A 358 -7.26 -14.61 18.44
C TYR A 358 -8.42 -14.69 17.44
N ARG A 359 -9.10 -13.55 17.22
CA ARG A 359 -10.25 -13.43 16.33
C ARG A 359 -10.35 -12.03 15.70
N GLU A 360 -10.98 -12.00 14.53
CA GLU A 360 -11.29 -10.89 13.60
C GLU A 360 -12.08 -9.70 14.22
N LYS A 361 -11.72 -9.21 15.41
CA LYS A 361 -12.46 -8.15 16.12
C LYS A 361 -11.49 -7.09 16.65
N ASN A 362 -11.73 -5.84 16.30
CA ASN A 362 -10.89 -4.70 16.62
C ASN A 362 -11.05 -4.25 18.09
N ALA A 363 -10.67 -5.11 19.04
CA ALA A 363 -10.93 -4.93 20.46
C ALA A 363 -10.13 -3.80 21.14
N LYS A 364 -9.15 -3.21 20.44
CA LYS A 364 -8.42 -2.02 20.87
C LYS A 364 -8.84 -0.73 20.15
N ALA A 365 -9.78 -0.82 19.20
CA ALA A 365 -10.13 0.28 18.29
C ALA A 365 -8.90 0.89 17.60
N VAL A 366 -7.99 0.04 17.11
CA VAL A 366 -6.86 0.46 16.28
C VAL A 366 -7.40 1.14 15.03
N PRO A 367 -6.94 2.36 14.67
CA PRO A 367 -7.45 3.05 13.49
C PRO A 367 -7.24 2.22 12.22
N ASN A 368 -8.25 2.21 11.34
CA ASN A 368 -8.25 1.51 10.06
C ASN A 368 -8.12 -0.03 10.13
N ALA A 369 -8.19 -0.64 11.32
CA ALA A 369 -8.44 -2.07 11.53
C ALA A 369 -9.95 -2.37 11.60
N TYR A 370 -10.38 -3.58 11.23
CA TYR A 370 -11.80 -3.89 10.96
C TYR A 370 -12.33 -5.13 11.67
N ASP A 371 -13.53 -5.02 12.24
CA ASP A 371 -14.31 -6.20 12.63
C ASP A 371 -14.67 -7.02 11.38
N GLY A 372 -14.34 -8.32 11.39
CA GLY A 372 -14.60 -9.27 10.31
C GLY A 372 -13.43 -9.54 9.35
N GLU A 373 -12.22 -9.05 9.65
CA GLU A 373 -10.97 -9.53 9.03
C GLU A 373 -9.90 -9.77 10.09
N PHE A 374 -8.94 -10.67 9.81
CA PHE A 374 -7.71 -10.78 10.60
C PHE A 374 -6.76 -9.67 10.12
N ASP A 375 -6.80 -8.53 10.81
CA ASP A 375 -5.98 -7.35 10.51
C ASP A 375 -5.48 -6.68 11.81
N ALA A 376 -4.95 -5.46 11.69
CA ALA A 376 -4.10 -4.80 12.68
C ALA A 376 -4.77 -4.40 14.02
N GLY A 377 -5.83 -5.07 14.47
CA GLY A 377 -6.50 -4.83 15.75
C GLY A 377 -7.05 -6.08 16.46
N ASP A 378 -6.63 -7.27 16.03
CA ASP A 378 -7.22 -8.57 16.39
C ASP A 378 -7.37 -8.84 17.90
N GLU A 379 -8.47 -9.46 18.31
CA GLU A 379 -8.76 -9.71 19.72
C GLU A 379 -8.13 -11.01 20.20
N MET A 380 -7.16 -10.92 21.12
CA MET A 380 -6.68 -12.07 21.90
C MET A 380 -7.84 -12.87 22.52
N PHE A 381 -7.78 -14.19 22.33
CA PHE A 381 -8.79 -15.15 22.76
C PHE A 381 -8.12 -16.37 23.42
N GLU A 382 -8.89 -17.15 24.18
CA GLU A 382 -8.36 -18.31 24.91
C GLU A 382 -8.27 -19.58 24.04
N PRO A 383 -7.37 -20.54 24.36
CA PRO A 383 -6.43 -20.53 25.50
C PRO A 383 -5.19 -19.64 25.29
N GLU A 384 -4.50 -19.29 26.38
CA GLU A 384 -3.20 -18.62 26.34
C GLU A 384 -2.13 -19.39 25.55
N LYS A 385 -2.16 -20.72 25.54
CA LYS A 385 -1.31 -21.54 24.66
C LYS A 385 -2.13 -21.99 23.45
N GLY A 386 -2.36 -21.05 22.54
CA GLY A 386 -3.20 -21.21 21.35
C GLY A 386 -2.42 -21.00 20.05
N TYR A 387 -3.08 -20.40 19.07
CA TYR A 387 -2.57 -20.19 17.71
C TYR A 387 -1.26 -19.38 17.67
N GLY A 388 -1.20 -18.29 18.43
CA GLY A 388 -0.03 -17.43 18.51
C GLY A 388 0.12 -16.48 17.31
N SER A 389 0.37 -15.20 17.61
CA SER A 389 0.57 -14.12 16.63
C SER A 389 1.91 -13.43 16.90
N MET A 390 2.66 -13.12 15.84
CA MET A 390 3.82 -12.23 15.87
C MET A 390 3.77 -11.29 14.66
N GLN A 391 2.92 -10.26 14.76
CA GLN A 391 2.64 -9.36 13.65
C GLN A 391 3.05 -7.92 13.97
N ILE A 392 3.50 -7.20 12.94
CA ILE A 392 3.75 -5.76 12.99
C ILE A 392 3.04 -5.13 11.80
N HIS A 393 2.25 -4.09 12.03
CA HIS A 393 1.45 -3.44 10.98
C HIS A 393 1.70 -1.93 10.91
N ASN A 394 1.70 -1.36 9.70
CA ASN A 394 1.45 0.07 9.47
C ASN A 394 -0.07 0.27 9.36
N TYR A 395 -0.74 0.45 10.51
CA TYR A 395 -2.20 0.44 10.61
C TYR A 395 -2.85 1.53 9.76
N ASN A 396 -2.21 2.70 9.63
CA ASN A 396 -2.73 3.83 8.84
C ASN A 396 -2.98 3.43 7.38
N ASP A 397 -2.02 2.73 6.78
CA ASP A 397 -2.08 2.33 5.37
C ASP A 397 -2.62 0.90 5.19
N ARG A 398 -2.98 0.23 6.31
CA ARG A 398 -3.54 -1.13 6.37
C ARG A 398 -2.60 -2.17 5.79
N GLU A 399 -1.32 -2.05 6.15
CA GLU A 399 -0.24 -2.94 5.72
C GLU A 399 0.29 -3.78 6.88
N THR A 400 0.27 -5.10 6.76
CA THR A 400 1.12 -6.01 7.51
C THR A 400 2.56 -5.83 7.03
N ILE A 401 3.46 -5.41 7.92
CA ILE A 401 4.89 -5.26 7.62
C ILE A 401 5.53 -6.63 7.52
N PHE A 402 5.33 -7.46 8.53
CA PHE A 402 5.52 -8.91 8.48
C PHE A 402 4.58 -9.59 9.48
N ALA A 403 4.35 -10.89 9.26
CA ALA A 403 3.64 -11.76 10.18
C ALA A 403 4.38 -13.09 10.34
N PHE A 404 4.33 -13.66 11.53
CA PHE A 404 4.73 -15.05 11.81
C PHE A 404 3.78 -15.65 12.85
N ASN A 405 2.77 -16.39 12.38
CA ASN A 405 1.69 -16.93 13.21
C ASN A 405 1.76 -18.47 13.22
N HIS A 406 1.18 -19.11 14.23
CA HIS A 406 1.09 -20.58 14.31
C HIS A 406 2.42 -21.34 14.19
N TRP A 407 3.50 -20.78 14.74
CA TRP A 407 4.85 -21.37 14.73
C TRP A 407 4.95 -22.79 15.30
N THR A 408 3.95 -23.23 16.09
CA THR A 408 3.83 -24.62 16.58
C THR A 408 3.64 -25.65 15.46
N GLU A 409 3.09 -25.24 14.31
CA GLU A 409 2.92 -26.06 13.12
C GLU A 409 4.19 -26.16 12.23
N GLY A 410 5.27 -25.43 12.58
CA GLY A 410 6.57 -25.52 11.90
C GLY A 410 6.52 -25.14 10.42
N ASN A 411 6.54 -26.13 9.52
CA ASN A 411 6.40 -25.87 8.08
C ASN A 411 4.96 -25.54 7.66
N ASN A 412 3.95 -25.84 8.48
CA ASN A 412 2.57 -25.40 8.26
C ASN A 412 2.23 -24.10 9.04
N ALA A 413 3.24 -23.38 9.55
CA ALA A 413 3.06 -22.05 10.14
C ALA A 413 2.76 -20.99 9.07
N ASP A 414 2.20 -19.86 9.49
CA ASP A 414 1.90 -18.70 8.65
C ASP A 414 3.08 -17.73 8.66
N LEU A 415 3.58 -17.28 7.50
CA LEU A 415 4.78 -16.45 7.43
C LEU A 415 4.75 -15.52 6.20
N GLY A 416 4.97 -14.21 6.38
CA GLY A 416 4.89 -13.27 5.27
C GLY A 416 5.51 -11.88 5.52
N ILE A 417 5.70 -11.13 4.42
CA ILE A 417 6.15 -9.73 4.39
C ILE A 417 5.22 -8.97 3.42
N GLY A 418 4.69 -7.82 3.84
CA GLY A 418 3.56 -7.18 3.14
C GLY A 418 2.24 -7.89 3.43
N ASN A 419 1.13 -7.41 2.83
CA ASN A 419 -0.16 -8.07 2.96
C ASN A 419 -0.19 -9.43 2.24
N SER A 420 -0.86 -10.40 2.86
CA SER A 420 -1.32 -11.62 2.20
C SER A 420 -2.27 -11.28 1.02
N PRO A 421 -2.28 -12.09 -0.05
CA PRO A 421 -3.30 -11.98 -1.10
C PRO A 421 -4.67 -12.57 -0.71
N GLU A 422 -4.80 -13.19 0.47
CA GLU A 422 -6.07 -13.78 0.91
C GLU A 422 -7.07 -12.72 1.39
N LYS A 423 -8.26 -12.70 0.78
CA LYS A 423 -9.37 -11.81 1.20
C LYS A 423 -9.75 -12.13 2.65
N GLY A 424 -9.72 -11.12 3.50
CA GLY A 424 -10.08 -11.25 4.91
C GLY A 424 -8.90 -11.49 5.86
N LYS A 425 -7.68 -11.71 5.35
CA LYS A 425 -6.51 -12.16 6.14
C LYS A 425 -5.19 -11.51 5.71
N PRO A 426 -5.11 -10.16 5.57
CA PRO A 426 -3.89 -9.47 5.18
C PRO A 426 -2.69 -9.75 6.12
N ASP A 427 -2.97 -10.18 7.34
CA ASP A 427 -2.02 -10.61 8.38
C ASP A 427 -1.41 -12.02 8.18
N TRP A 428 -1.74 -12.71 7.08
CA TRP A 428 -1.35 -14.09 6.76
C TRP A 428 -1.98 -15.18 7.62
N THR A 429 -2.94 -14.90 8.51
CA THR A 429 -3.56 -15.94 9.33
C THR A 429 -4.21 -17.05 8.48
N PHE A 430 -3.89 -18.29 8.82
CA PHE A 430 -4.23 -19.55 8.13
C PHE A 430 -3.52 -19.81 6.78
N ALA A 431 -2.56 -18.99 6.35
CA ALA A 431 -1.84 -19.17 5.08
C ALA A 431 -1.00 -20.46 4.99
N LYS A 432 -0.53 -21.01 6.12
CA LYS A 432 0.22 -22.29 6.26
C LYS A 432 1.39 -22.46 5.29
N ASN A 433 2.05 -21.36 4.96
CA ASN A 433 2.97 -21.24 3.84
C ASN A 433 4.45 -21.30 4.23
N ALA A 434 4.81 -21.41 5.51
CA ALA A 434 6.20 -21.44 5.97
C ALA A 434 7.06 -22.49 5.25
N GLY A 435 6.50 -23.65 4.91
CA GLY A 435 7.14 -24.73 4.17
C GLY A 435 7.59 -24.35 2.75
N THR A 436 6.95 -23.36 2.11
CA THR A 436 7.27 -22.90 0.75
C THR A 436 8.57 -22.08 0.66
N TYR A 437 9.09 -21.64 1.81
CA TYR A 437 10.28 -20.80 1.89
C TYR A 437 11.58 -21.61 2.09
N ALA A 438 12.46 -21.53 1.10
CA ALA A 438 13.84 -22.03 1.12
C ALA A 438 14.81 -21.10 1.89
N VAL A 439 14.44 -19.83 2.10
CA VAL A 439 15.01 -18.96 3.14
C VAL A 439 13.85 -18.43 3.98
N LYS A 440 13.87 -18.69 5.28
CA LYS A 440 12.90 -18.15 6.25
C LYS A 440 13.64 -17.80 7.54
N ARG A 441 13.95 -16.52 7.74
CA ARG A 441 14.80 -16.05 8.84
C ARG A 441 14.27 -14.77 9.48
N ILE A 442 14.28 -14.69 10.80
CA ILE A 442 13.90 -13.53 11.60
C ILE A 442 15.07 -13.19 12.54
N ARG A 443 15.58 -11.96 12.44
CA ARG A 443 16.64 -11.43 13.31
C ARG A 443 16.12 -10.27 14.15
N VAL A 444 16.30 -10.35 15.47
CA VAL A 444 15.91 -9.30 16.42
C VAL A 444 17.15 -8.54 16.89
N LEU A 445 17.07 -7.23 16.76
CA LEU A 445 18.18 -6.28 16.82
C LEU A 445 17.79 -5.15 17.77
N VAL A 446 18.71 -4.66 18.60
CA VAL A 446 18.46 -3.54 19.53
C VAL A 446 19.56 -2.48 19.47
N THR A 447 19.25 -1.27 19.91
CA THR A 447 20.26 -0.34 20.42
C THR A 447 19.98 -0.06 21.89
N PHE A 448 21.01 0.24 22.66
CA PHE A 448 20.90 0.58 24.09
C PHE A 448 20.92 2.11 24.29
N LYS A 449 20.47 2.56 25.47
CA LYS A 449 20.67 3.93 25.96
C LYS A 449 22.07 4.10 26.60
#